data_AF-A0A944QT69-F1
#
_entry.id   AF-A0A944QT69-F1
#
_cell.length_a   1.000
_cell.length_b   1.000
_cell.length_c   1.000
_cell.angle_alpha   90.00
_cell.angle_beta   90.00
_cell.angle_gamma   90.00
#
_symmetry.space_group_name_H-M   'P 1'
#
loop_
_entity.id
_entity.type
_entity.pdbx_description
1 polymer ?
#
loop_
_entity_poly.entity_id
_entity_poly.type
_entity_poly.pdbx_seq_one_letter_code
_entity_poly.pdbx_strand_id
1 'polypeptide(L)'
;MTAQTESPQTATAVDPNELAQELEQLSELATLVLSARDALSDDIVSRVAQALSEGITLLDRLTRNEGLMRLLQVLDTPESQHLLLGLSTALSKMSRDIAISPPSKGGLAGVVKLAMEPGTQEGLRSLSLLGKYWSDSMRELHRTGGK
;
A
#
# COMPACT_ATOMS: atom_id res chain seq x y z
N MET A 1 -92.10 -20.10 -1.20
CA MET A 1 -90.90 -19.60 -0.50
C MET A 1 -89.94 -20.77 -0.31
N THR A 2 -89.03 -20.96 -1.26
CA THR A 2 -87.95 -21.96 -1.21
C THR A 2 -86.67 -21.22 -0.88
N ALA A 3 -86.10 -21.49 0.29
CA ALA A 3 -84.85 -20.87 0.73
C ALA A 3 -83.67 -21.51 -0.02
N GLN A 4 -82.99 -20.73 -0.87
CA GLN A 4 -81.65 -21.00 -1.34
C GLN A 4 -80.68 -20.83 -0.17
N THR A 5 -79.95 -21.88 0.15
CA THR A 5 -78.73 -21.79 0.97
C THR A 5 -77.56 -21.94 0.01
N GLU A 6 -76.91 -20.81 -0.30
CA GLU A 6 -75.58 -20.80 -0.92
C GLU A 6 -74.63 -21.61 -0.03
N SER A 7 -74.01 -22.63 -0.62
CA SER A 7 -72.85 -23.29 -0.03
C SER A 7 -71.59 -22.49 -0.38
N PRO A 8 -70.66 -22.26 0.56
CA PRO A 8 -69.46 -21.48 0.31
C PRO A 8 -68.51 -22.20 -0.66
N GLN A 9 -67.93 -21.40 -1.55
CA GLN A 9 -66.98 -21.78 -2.58
C GLN A 9 -65.75 -22.52 -2.02
N THR A 10 -65.52 -23.71 -2.59
CA THR A 10 -64.23 -24.35 -2.89
C THR A 10 -63.02 -23.93 -2.05
N ALA A 11 -62.68 -24.76 -1.07
CA ALA A 11 -61.30 -24.93 -0.66
C ALA A 11 -60.51 -25.46 -1.87
N THR A 12 -59.48 -24.72 -2.27
CA THR A 12 -58.51 -25.08 -3.31
C THR A 12 -57.87 -26.42 -2.93
N ALA A 13 -58.30 -27.51 -3.56
CA ALA A 13 -57.57 -28.78 -3.50
C ALA A 13 -56.33 -28.59 -4.37
N VAL A 14 -55.20 -28.29 -3.74
CA VAL A 14 -53.91 -28.18 -4.43
C VAL A 14 -53.61 -29.54 -5.06
N ASP A 15 -53.44 -29.57 -6.39
CA ASP A 15 -53.20 -30.80 -7.13
C ASP A 15 -51.82 -31.37 -6.75
N PRO A 16 -51.74 -32.63 -6.26
CA PRO A 16 -50.49 -33.24 -5.80
C PRO A 16 -49.39 -33.27 -6.88
N ASN A 17 -49.79 -33.29 -8.14
CA ASN A 17 -48.89 -33.32 -9.29
C ASN A 17 -48.29 -31.94 -9.59
N GLU A 18 -49.02 -30.84 -9.33
CA GLU A 18 -48.48 -29.49 -9.45
C GLU A 18 -47.43 -29.23 -8.36
N LEU A 19 -47.68 -29.69 -7.13
CA LEU A 19 -46.70 -29.61 -6.04
C LEU A 19 -45.42 -30.40 -6.34
N ALA A 20 -45.54 -31.59 -6.93
CA ALA A 20 -44.37 -32.37 -7.32
C ALA A 20 -43.52 -31.64 -8.39
N GLN A 21 -44.17 -31.02 -9.36
CA GLN A 21 -43.51 -30.27 -10.43
C GLN A 21 -42.85 -28.98 -9.91
N GLU A 22 -43.50 -28.25 -8.99
CA GLU A 22 -42.91 -27.08 -8.33
C GLU A 22 -41.70 -27.46 -7.47
N LEU A 23 -41.75 -28.59 -6.76
CA LEU A 23 -40.63 -29.10 -5.97
C LEU A 23 -39.46 -29.51 -6.87
N GLU A 24 -39.73 -30.11 -8.03
CA GLU A 24 -38.71 -30.47 -9.03
C GLU A 24 -38.03 -29.22 -9.59
N GLN A 25 -38.80 -28.20 -10.00
CA GLN A 25 -38.27 -26.92 -10.47
C GLN A 25 -37.44 -26.17 -9.42
N LEU A 26 -37.89 -26.18 -8.15
CA LEU A 26 -37.11 -25.62 -7.04
C LEU A 26 -35.81 -26.39 -6.80
N SER A 27 -35.81 -27.71 -6.99
CA SER A 27 -34.61 -28.54 -6.85
C SER A 27 -33.59 -28.28 -7.97
N GLU A 28 -34.05 -28.08 -9.21
CA GLU A 28 -33.22 -27.72 -10.35
C GLU A 28 -32.60 -26.33 -10.17
N LEU A 29 -33.40 -25.35 -9.72
CA LEU A 29 -32.90 -24.01 -9.39
C LEU A 29 -31.91 -24.03 -8.23
N ALA A 30 -32.17 -24.82 -7.19
CA ALA A 30 -31.23 -24.97 -6.08
C ALA A 30 -29.90 -25.55 -6.58
N THR A 31 -29.93 -26.55 -7.47
CA THR A 31 -28.74 -27.17 -8.06
C THR A 31 -27.99 -26.19 -8.98
N LEU A 32 -28.70 -25.39 -9.76
CA LEU A 32 -28.12 -24.35 -10.62
C LEU A 32 -27.48 -23.23 -9.79
N VAL A 33 -28.15 -22.77 -8.74
CA VAL A 33 -27.60 -21.74 -7.84
C VAL A 33 -26.39 -22.28 -7.08
N LEU A 34 -26.42 -23.54 -6.64
CA LEU A 34 -25.29 -24.16 -5.95
C LEU A 34 -24.07 -24.27 -6.87
N SER A 35 -24.25 -24.73 -8.12
CA SER A 35 -23.18 -24.82 -9.12
C SER A 35 -22.66 -23.45 -9.57
N ALA A 36 -23.53 -22.44 -9.70
CA ALA A 36 -23.11 -21.07 -9.97
C ALA A 36 -22.29 -20.48 -8.81
N ARG A 37 -22.68 -20.75 -7.55
CA ARG A 37 -21.91 -20.32 -6.38
C ARG A 37 -20.55 -21.00 -6.30
N ASP A 38 -20.50 -22.29 -6.60
CA ASP A 38 -19.29 -23.09 -6.57
C ASP A 38 -18.31 -22.63 -7.66
N ALA A 39 -18.77 -22.45 -8.89
CA ALA A 39 -17.95 -21.94 -9.99
C ALA A 39 -17.41 -20.51 -9.73
N LEU A 40 -18.22 -19.62 -9.15
CA LEU A 40 -17.76 -18.29 -8.75
C LEU A 40 -16.77 -18.37 -7.58
N SER A 41 -16.96 -19.30 -6.65
CA SER A 41 -16.03 -19.53 -5.55
C SER A 41 -14.69 -20.03 -6.09
N ASP A 42 -14.70 -21.02 -6.98
CA ASP A 42 -13.49 -21.60 -7.56
C ASP A 42 -12.73 -20.61 -8.44
N ASP A 43 -13.43 -19.79 -9.26
CA ASP A 43 -12.79 -18.74 -10.06
C ASP A 43 -12.14 -17.68 -9.16
N ILE A 44 -12.85 -17.19 -8.15
CA ILE A 44 -12.32 -16.17 -7.22
C ILE A 44 -11.16 -16.75 -6.42
N VAL A 45 -11.30 -17.98 -5.90
CA VAL A 45 -10.23 -18.66 -5.16
C VAL A 45 -9.01 -18.88 -6.07
N SER A 46 -9.21 -19.31 -7.31
CA SER A 46 -8.13 -19.49 -8.30
C SER A 46 -7.39 -18.18 -8.57
N ARG A 47 -8.13 -17.08 -8.80
CA ARG A 47 -7.55 -15.76 -9.07
C ARG A 47 -6.84 -15.18 -7.85
N VAL A 48 -7.39 -15.37 -6.65
CA VAL A 48 -6.73 -14.97 -5.40
C VAL A 48 -5.48 -15.81 -5.17
N ALA A 49 -5.55 -17.13 -5.37
CA ALA A 49 -4.39 -18.01 -5.25
C ALA A 49 -3.30 -17.64 -6.26
N GLN A 50 -3.67 -17.27 -7.48
CA GLN A 50 -2.76 -16.77 -8.49
C GLN A 50 -2.12 -15.44 -8.06
N ALA A 51 -2.91 -14.45 -7.65
CA ALA A 51 -2.40 -13.16 -7.19
C ALA A 51 -1.47 -13.30 -5.96
N LEU A 52 -1.81 -14.21 -5.04
CA LEU A 52 -0.97 -14.54 -3.89
C LEU A 52 0.33 -15.24 -4.32
N SER A 53 0.26 -16.18 -5.26
CA SER A 53 1.46 -16.85 -5.80
C SER A 53 2.40 -15.88 -6.50
N GLU A 54 1.84 -14.95 -7.29
CA GLU A 54 2.59 -13.86 -7.91
C GLU A 54 3.18 -12.91 -6.84
N GLY A 55 2.40 -12.56 -5.80
CA GLY A 55 2.87 -11.75 -4.67
C GLY A 55 4.02 -12.39 -3.89
N ILE A 56 3.92 -13.69 -3.60
CA ILE A 56 4.98 -14.48 -2.95
C ILE A 56 6.22 -14.53 -3.84
N THR A 57 6.05 -14.67 -5.15
CA THR A 57 7.17 -14.66 -6.11
C THR A 57 7.86 -13.30 -6.15
N LEU A 58 7.11 -12.20 -6.12
CA LEU A 58 7.68 -10.85 -6.03
C LEU A 58 8.41 -10.65 -4.70
N LEU A 59 7.86 -11.17 -3.60
CA LEU A 59 8.49 -11.11 -2.29
C LEU A 59 9.79 -11.93 -2.24
N ASP A 60 9.84 -13.12 -2.83
CA ASP A 60 11.07 -13.92 -2.95
C ASP A 60 12.13 -13.18 -3.77
N ARG A 61 11.74 -12.59 -4.91
CA ARG A 61 12.65 -11.77 -5.73
C ARG A 61 13.15 -10.53 -5.00
N LEU A 62 12.29 -9.88 -4.22
CA LEU A 62 12.66 -8.73 -3.38
C LEU A 62 13.62 -9.15 -2.27
N THR A 63 13.37 -10.29 -1.62
CA THR A 63 14.20 -10.84 -0.55
C THR A 63 15.56 -11.31 -1.07
N ARG A 64 15.61 -11.86 -2.28
CA ARG A 64 16.85 -12.23 -2.99
C ARG A 64 17.59 -11.04 -3.59
N ASN A 65 16.97 -9.87 -3.63
CA ASN A 65 17.67 -8.66 -4.05
C ASN A 65 18.59 -8.20 -2.91
N GLU A 66 19.86 -8.62 -2.98
CA GLU A 66 20.86 -8.28 -1.97
C GLU A 66 20.99 -6.77 -1.75
N GLY A 67 20.82 -5.96 -2.80
CA GLY A 67 20.89 -4.50 -2.70
C GLY A 67 19.76 -3.91 -1.84
N LEU A 68 18.52 -4.34 -2.06
CA LEU A 68 17.37 -3.86 -1.29
C LEU A 68 17.39 -4.37 0.15
N MET A 69 17.79 -5.63 0.34
CA MET A 69 17.95 -6.19 1.69
C MET A 69 19.07 -5.48 2.45
N ARG A 70 20.19 -5.18 1.80
CA ARG A 70 21.29 -4.40 2.38
C ARG A 70 20.84 -2.98 2.74
N LEU A 71 20.06 -2.34 1.87
CA LEU A 71 19.51 -1.00 2.13
C LEU A 71 18.60 -1.02 3.37
N LEU A 72 17.73 -2.02 3.48
CA LEU A 72 16.83 -2.18 4.63
C LEU A 72 17.63 -2.39 5.92
N GLN A 73 18.66 -3.24 5.88
CA GLN A 73 19.56 -3.45 7.03
C GLN A 73 20.29 -2.17 7.43
N VAL A 74 20.78 -1.39 6.46
CA VAL A 74 21.42 -0.09 6.73
C VAL A 74 20.40 0.87 7.36
N LEU A 75 19.18 0.95 6.84
CA LEU A 75 18.12 1.79 7.40
C LEU A 75 17.69 1.37 8.81
N ASP A 76 17.80 0.07 9.14
CA ASP A 76 17.48 -0.48 10.46
C ASP A 76 18.58 -0.25 11.51
N THR A 77 19.77 0.21 11.10
CA THR A 77 20.82 0.54 12.06
C THR A 77 20.40 1.69 12.99
N PRO A 78 20.70 1.63 14.30
CA PRO A 78 20.41 2.71 15.24
C PRO A 78 20.95 4.06 14.78
N GLU A 79 22.10 4.07 14.12
CA GLU A 79 22.73 5.27 13.57
C GLU A 79 21.88 5.87 12.44
N SER A 80 21.40 5.06 11.49
CA SER A 80 20.55 5.55 10.39
C SER A 80 19.19 6.02 10.89
N GLN A 81 18.60 5.32 11.87
CA GLN A 81 17.37 5.77 12.52
C GLN A 81 17.56 7.13 13.21
N HIS A 82 18.67 7.33 13.94
CA HIS A 82 19.00 8.61 14.56
C HIS A 82 19.19 9.72 13.52
N LEU A 83 19.85 9.43 12.40
CA LEU A 83 20.03 10.40 11.32
C LEU A 83 18.70 10.79 10.68
N LEU A 84 17.81 9.83 10.42
CA LEU A 84 16.48 10.09 9.85
C LEU A 84 15.61 10.91 10.79
N LEU A 85 15.58 10.56 12.07
CA LEU A 85 14.86 11.32 13.10
C LEU A 85 15.44 12.73 13.25
N GLY A 86 16.76 12.85 13.27
CA GLY A 86 17.48 14.13 13.36
C GLY A 86 17.17 15.03 12.17
N LEU A 87 17.23 14.49 10.95
CA LEU A 87 16.92 15.20 9.71
C LEU A 87 15.45 15.66 9.67
N SER A 88 14.52 14.77 10.01
CA SER A 88 13.09 15.10 10.09
C SER A 88 12.81 16.22 11.10
N THR A 89 13.45 16.14 12.26
CA THR A 89 13.34 17.16 13.30
C THR A 89 13.95 18.50 12.84
N ALA A 90 15.12 18.47 12.21
CA ALA A 90 15.77 19.66 11.68
C ALA A 90 14.94 20.34 10.58
N LEU A 91 14.39 19.55 9.66
CA LEU A 91 13.50 20.03 8.59
C LEU A 91 12.22 20.66 9.18
N SER A 92 11.62 20.01 10.17
CA SER A 92 10.44 20.52 10.87
C SER A 92 10.73 21.84 11.59
N LYS A 93 11.88 21.94 12.28
CA LYS A 93 12.33 23.17 12.92
C LYS A 93 12.57 24.28 11.90
N MET A 94 13.29 23.98 10.82
CA MET A 94 13.56 24.93 9.75
C MET A 94 12.27 25.46 9.13
N SER A 95 11.32 24.57 8.81
CA SER A 95 10.02 24.95 8.26
C SER A 95 9.24 25.87 9.21
N ARG A 96 9.29 25.57 10.52
CA ARG A 96 8.64 26.41 11.54
C ARG A 96 9.30 27.77 11.66
N ASP A 97 10.63 27.81 11.69
CA ASP A 97 11.41 29.05 11.81
C ASP A 97 11.17 29.98 10.62
N ILE A 98 11.15 29.43 9.40
CA ILE A 98 10.81 30.18 8.18
C ILE A 98 9.39 30.73 8.24
N ALA A 99 8.44 29.95 8.76
CA ALA A 99 7.03 30.36 8.83
C ALA A 99 6.77 31.48 9.85
N ILE A 100 7.56 31.57 10.93
CA ILE A 100 7.38 32.55 12.00
C ILE A 100 8.34 33.75 11.93
N SER A 101 9.42 33.66 11.16
CA SER A 101 10.42 34.72 11.06
C SER A 101 10.00 35.79 10.05
N PRO A 102 10.25 37.09 10.33
CA PRO A 102 10.04 38.14 9.33
C PRO A 102 10.96 37.90 8.12
N PRO A 103 10.51 38.24 6.90
CA PRO A 103 11.31 38.05 5.70
C PRO A 103 12.68 38.73 5.84
N SER A 104 13.73 38.02 5.43
CA SER A 104 15.09 38.55 5.45
C SER A 104 15.13 39.90 4.75
N LYS A 105 15.75 40.91 5.41
CA LYS A 105 15.94 42.25 4.84
C LYS A 105 16.82 42.26 3.58
N GLY A 106 17.50 41.14 3.27
CA GLY A 106 18.31 40.97 2.07
C GLY A 106 19.55 41.88 2.03
N GLY A 107 20.36 41.73 0.96
CA GLY A 107 21.53 42.58 0.67
C GLY A 107 22.88 41.88 0.81
N LEU A 108 23.92 42.45 0.18
CA LEU A 108 25.29 41.91 0.18
C LEU A 108 25.84 41.75 1.61
N ALA A 109 25.56 42.71 2.50
CA ALA A 109 25.94 42.63 3.90
C ALA A 109 25.28 41.44 4.63
N GLY A 110 24.03 41.11 4.30
CA GLY A 110 23.33 39.94 4.87
C GLY A 110 23.93 38.62 4.40
N VAL A 111 24.31 38.52 3.13
CA VAL A 111 24.99 37.33 2.58
C VAL A 111 26.36 37.13 3.24
N VAL A 112 27.15 38.20 3.36
CA VAL A 112 28.46 38.15 4.03
C VAL A 112 28.30 37.75 5.50
N LYS A 113 27.32 38.32 6.20
CA LYS A 113 27.03 37.95 7.59
C LYS A 113 26.65 36.48 7.72
N LEU A 114 25.74 35.98 6.89
CA LEU A 114 25.32 34.58 6.86
C LEU A 114 26.49 33.63 6.58
N ALA A 115 27.38 33.98 5.65
CA ALA A 115 28.58 33.19 5.34
C ALA A 115 29.59 33.17 6.49
N MET A 116 29.62 34.22 7.34
CA MET A 116 30.45 34.29 8.53
C MET A 116 29.84 33.58 9.74
N GLU A 117 28.56 33.15 9.68
CA GLU A 117 27.94 32.39 10.77
C GLU A 117 28.61 31.01 10.90
N PRO A 118 29.07 30.63 12.12
CA PRO A 118 29.72 29.34 12.34
C PRO A 118 28.87 28.15 11.88
N GLY A 119 27.54 28.22 12.10
CA GLY A 119 26.61 27.17 11.68
C GLY A 119 26.54 27.00 10.16
N THR A 120 26.62 28.09 9.39
CA THR A 120 26.67 28.03 7.91
C THR A 120 27.97 27.38 7.44
N GLN A 121 29.10 27.72 8.07
CA GLN A 121 30.40 27.15 7.74
C GLN A 121 30.46 25.65 8.06
N GLU A 122 29.96 25.25 9.22
CA GLU A 122 29.86 23.84 9.63
C GLU A 122 28.93 23.04 8.72
N GLY A 123 27.79 23.64 8.31
CA GLY A 123 26.87 23.03 7.35
C GLY A 123 27.53 22.80 5.99
N LEU A 124 28.19 23.82 5.44
CA LEU A 124 28.92 23.71 4.18
C LEU A 124 30.05 22.67 4.25
N ARG A 125 30.80 22.63 5.36
CA ARG A 125 31.83 21.62 5.60
C ARG A 125 31.24 20.21 5.65
N SER A 126 30.12 20.03 6.34
CA SER A 126 29.44 18.74 6.46
C SER A 126 28.96 18.22 5.11
N LEU A 127 28.33 19.09 4.32
CA LEU A 127 27.90 18.77 2.95
C LEU A 127 29.08 18.42 2.05
N SER A 128 30.19 19.16 2.17
CA SER A 128 31.41 18.87 1.41
C SER A 128 32.00 17.50 1.75
N LEU A 129 32.08 17.14 3.04
CA LEU A 129 32.56 15.83 3.48
C LEU A 129 31.66 14.70 2.99
N LEU A 130 30.33 14.86 3.10
CA LEU A 130 29.36 13.90 2.59
C LEU A 130 29.55 13.67 1.08
N GLY A 131 29.65 14.76 0.30
CA GLY A 131 29.86 14.71 -1.14
C GLY A 131 31.17 14.03 -1.53
N LYS A 132 32.25 14.27 -0.77
CA LYS A 132 33.54 13.61 -0.98
C LYS A 132 33.42 12.09 -0.84
N TYR A 133 32.90 11.60 0.29
CA TYR A 133 32.79 10.16 0.53
C TYR A 133 31.83 9.47 -0.45
N TRP A 134 30.76 10.15 -0.86
CA TRP A 134 29.86 9.63 -1.87
C TRP A 134 30.54 9.52 -3.25
N SER A 135 31.24 10.55 -3.69
CA SER A 135 31.99 10.54 -4.96
C SER A 135 33.05 9.43 -4.97
N ASP A 136 33.79 9.27 -3.87
CA ASP A 136 34.81 8.24 -3.73
C ASP A 136 34.19 6.81 -3.82
N SER A 137 33.04 6.59 -3.18
CA SER A 137 32.30 5.33 -3.26
C SER A 137 31.81 5.01 -4.68
N MET A 138 31.27 6.00 -5.40
CA MET A 138 30.82 5.83 -6.80
C MET A 138 31.98 5.51 -7.74
N ARG A 139 33.13 6.17 -7.55
CA ARG A 139 34.35 5.90 -8.33
C ARG A 139 34.86 4.48 -8.10
N GLU A 140 34.79 4.00 -6.86
CA GLU A 140 35.18 2.64 -6.50
C GLU A 140 34.25 1.58 -7.13
N LEU A 141 32.94 1.84 -7.16
CA LEU A 141 31.98 0.97 -7.85
C LEU A 141 32.25 0.87 -9.36
N HIS A 142 32.58 1.98 -10.03
CA HIS A 142 32.93 1.97 -11.45
C HIS A 142 34.27 1.26 -11.72
N ARG A 143 35.21 1.33 -10.78
CA ARG A 143 36.51 0.66 -10.87
C ARG A 143 36.39 -0.86 -10.69
N THR A 144 35.44 -1.31 -9.86
CA THR A 144 35.28 -2.72 -9.48
C THR A 144 34.20 -3.43 -10.29
N GLY A 145 33.18 -2.72 -10.78
CA GLY A 145 32.09 -3.23 -11.63
C GLY A 145 32.46 -3.48 -13.09
N GLY A 146 33.75 -3.42 -13.45
CA GLY A 146 34.30 -3.80 -14.76
C GLY A 146 34.81 -5.25 -14.83
N LYS A 147 34.42 -6.12 -13.90
CA LYS A 147 34.71 -7.55 -13.90
C LYS A 147 33.43 -8.36 -13.74
#